data_AF-A0A2A2IJJ7-F1
#
_entry.id   AF-A0A2A2IJJ7-F1
#
_cell.length_a   1.000
_cell.length_b   1.000
_cell.length_c   1.000
_cell.angle_alpha   90.00
_cell.angle_beta   90.00
_cell.angle_gamma   90.00
#
_symmetry.space_group_name_H-M   'P 1'
#
loop_
_entity.id
_entity.type
_entity.pdbx_description
1 polymer ?
#
loop_
_entity_poly.entity_id
_entity_poly.type
_entity_poly.pdbx_seq_one_letter_code
_entity_poly.pdbx_strand_id
1 'polypeptide(L)'
;MSDKILNHIMDRIEFMSNKMVTKDDLETMATKSDIKNMATKDDLKTMATKSDIKNMAAKSDLNNMATKDDIKNLAANIKSLEEKTNQNTDKIALNFKQIVTNTEQSFSLKDDMKELKVSGKRLEDKSDKNTDKIDLNYKQIVANSEQLNALTNSSTKQEDILATLALRSIEQEGKLRSADL
;
A
#
# COMPACT_ATOMS: atom_id res chain seq x y z
N MET A 1 -95.82 -45.03 92.44
CA MET A 1 -94.72 -45.70 91.69
C MET A 1 -94.57 -45.16 90.27
N SER A 2 -95.68 -44.77 89.62
CA SER A 2 -95.70 -44.20 88.26
C SER A 2 -94.94 -42.85 88.12
N ASP A 3 -95.11 -41.90 89.05
CA ASP A 3 -94.53 -40.55 88.92
C ASP A 3 -92.99 -40.50 89.01
N LYS A 4 -92.36 -41.40 89.77
CA LYS A 4 -90.88 -41.49 89.83
C LYS A 4 -90.28 -41.96 88.52
N ILE A 5 -90.98 -42.87 87.82
CA ILE A 5 -90.57 -43.37 86.51
C ILE A 5 -90.73 -42.27 85.47
N LEU A 6 -91.85 -41.53 85.53
CA LEU A 6 -92.09 -40.38 84.65
C LEU A 6 -91.02 -39.30 84.80
N ASN A 7 -90.65 -38.94 86.03
CA ASN A 7 -89.58 -37.95 86.29
C ASN A 7 -88.22 -38.42 85.76
N HIS A 8 -87.86 -39.69 85.98
CA HIS A 8 -86.61 -40.23 85.44
C HIS A 8 -86.58 -40.21 83.90
N ILE A 9 -87.73 -40.45 83.26
CA ILE A 9 -87.88 -40.35 81.80
C ILE A 9 -87.73 -38.90 81.34
N MET A 10 -88.35 -37.94 82.04
CA MET A 10 -88.23 -36.52 81.70
C MET A 10 -86.80 -36.00 81.89
N ASP A 11 -86.13 -36.34 82.99
CA ASP A 11 -84.72 -36.00 83.23
C ASP A 11 -83.83 -36.59 82.12
N ARG A 12 -84.14 -37.81 81.66
CA ARG A 12 -83.41 -38.45 80.56
C ARG A 12 -83.66 -37.76 79.23
N ILE A 13 -84.89 -37.31 78.95
CA ILE A 13 -85.23 -36.55 77.74
C ILE A 13 -84.54 -35.19 77.73
N GLU A 14 -84.55 -34.47 78.85
CA GLU A 14 -83.86 -33.19 78.98
C GLU A 14 -82.35 -33.35 78.83
N PHE A 15 -81.77 -34.37 79.46
CA PHE A 15 -80.37 -34.71 79.28
C PHE A 15 -80.03 -35.04 77.82
N MET A 16 -80.90 -35.78 77.12
CA MET A 16 -80.71 -36.06 75.68
C MET A 16 -80.82 -34.78 74.86
N SER A 17 -81.82 -33.93 75.10
CA SER A 17 -82.01 -32.65 74.40
C SER A 17 -80.78 -31.75 74.54
N ASN A 18 -80.18 -31.69 75.74
CA ASN A 18 -78.98 -30.90 76.02
C ASN A 18 -77.68 -31.49 75.44
N LYS A 19 -77.69 -32.74 74.97
CA LYS A 19 -76.52 -33.43 74.38
C LYS A 19 -76.66 -33.69 72.90
N MET A 20 -77.83 -33.43 72.32
CA MET A 20 -78.06 -33.57 70.89
C MET A 20 -77.51 -32.35 70.14
N VAL A 21 -76.80 -32.63 69.06
CA VAL A 21 -76.37 -31.62 68.09
C VAL A 21 -77.60 -31.17 67.28
N THR A 22 -77.78 -29.87 67.13
CA THR A 22 -78.84 -29.27 66.32
C THR A 22 -78.42 -29.15 64.86
N LYS A 23 -79.37 -28.85 63.98
CA LYS A 23 -79.06 -28.57 62.58
C LYS A 23 -78.17 -27.32 62.44
N ASP A 24 -78.43 -26.29 63.24
CA ASP A 24 -77.69 -25.03 63.25
C ASP A 24 -76.22 -25.25 63.67
N ASP A 25 -75.97 -26.18 64.60
CA ASP A 25 -74.62 -26.60 64.98
C ASP A 25 -73.84 -27.20 63.79
N LEU A 26 -74.53 -27.91 62.88
CA LEU A 26 -73.92 -28.52 61.69
C LEU A 26 -73.74 -27.53 60.52
N GLU A 27 -74.59 -26.50 60.40
CA GLU A 27 -74.52 -25.51 59.32
C GLU A 27 -73.23 -24.67 59.36
N THR A 28 -72.61 -24.54 60.52
CA THR A 28 -71.33 -23.81 60.70
C THR A 28 -70.10 -24.70 60.56
N MET A 29 -70.26 -26.03 60.48
CA MET A 29 -69.14 -26.95 60.35
C MET A 29 -68.66 -27.03 58.90
N ALA A 30 -67.34 -26.94 58.70
CA ALA A 30 -66.74 -27.23 57.41
C ALA A 30 -67.03 -28.67 57.00
N THR A 31 -67.48 -28.85 55.76
CA THR A 31 -67.75 -30.12 55.13
C THR A 31 -66.50 -30.69 54.46
N LYS A 32 -66.54 -31.97 54.11
CA LYS A 32 -65.48 -32.60 53.30
C LYS A 32 -65.33 -31.94 51.91
N SER A 33 -66.39 -31.32 51.40
CA SER A 33 -66.35 -30.59 50.13
C SER A 33 -65.53 -29.31 50.25
N ASP A 34 -65.65 -28.61 51.38
CA ASP A 34 -64.97 -27.33 51.62
C ASP A 34 -63.45 -27.46 51.65
N ILE A 35 -62.95 -28.63 52.07
CA ILE A 35 -61.50 -28.88 52.18
C ILE A 35 -60.92 -29.71 51.02
N LYS A 36 -61.75 -30.16 50.06
CA LYS A 36 -61.35 -31.11 49.01
C LYS A 36 -60.17 -30.62 48.16
N ASN A 37 -60.06 -29.31 47.96
CA ASN A 37 -59.03 -28.68 47.12
C ASN A 37 -58.05 -27.83 47.93
N MET A 38 -58.01 -27.98 49.26
CA MET A 38 -57.01 -27.29 50.06
C MET A 38 -55.64 -27.90 49.82
N ALA A 39 -54.67 -27.06 49.47
CA ALA A 39 -53.27 -27.47 49.39
C ALA A 39 -52.77 -27.92 50.77
N THR A 40 -52.04 -29.02 50.78
CA THR A 40 -51.35 -29.57 51.94
C THR A 40 -49.96 -29.00 52.06
N LYS A 41 -49.30 -29.24 53.21
CA LYS A 41 -47.88 -28.88 53.38
C LYS A 41 -46.98 -29.64 52.41
N ASP A 42 -47.36 -30.84 52.00
CA ASP A 42 -46.59 -31.65 51.06
C ASP A 42 -46.64 -31.06 49.66
N ASP A 43 -47.77 -30.46 49.26
CA ASP A 43 -47.92 -29.77 47.96
C ASP A 43 -46.97 -28.56 47.83
N LEU A 44 -46.53 -27.98 48.96
CA LEU A 44 -45.65 -26.81 48.98
C LEU A 44 -44.15 -27.16 49.11
N LYS A 45 -43.79 -28.42 49.42
CA LYS A 45 -42.40 -28.82 49.72
C LYS A 45 -41.41 -28.58 48.58
N THR A 46 -41.89 -28.57 47.34
CA THR A 46 -41.07 -28.43 46.13
C THR A 46 -41.18 -27.04 45.50
N MET A 47 -41.96 -26.13 46.08
CA MET A 47 -42.10 -24.79 45.55
C MET A 47 -40.81 -23.99 45.78
N ALA A 48 -40.26 -23.46 44.69
CA ALA A 48 -39.13 -22.54 44.77
C ALA A 48 -39.50 -21.30 45.58
N THR A 49 -38.59 -20.88 46.45
CA THR A 49 -38.70 -19.69 47.28
C THR A 49 -38.04 -18.50 46.60
N LYS A 50 -38.29 -17.30 47.14
CA LYS A 50 -37.59 -16.09 46.71
C LYS A 50 -36.07 -16.16 46.95
N SER A 51 -35.61 -17.00 47.87
CA SER A 51 -34.18 -17.21 48.10
C SER A 51 -33.54 -18.01 46.96
N ASP A 52 -34.26 -18.96 46.40
CA ASP A 52 -33.75 -19.84 45.33
C ASP A 52 -33.46 -19.07 44.03
N ILE A 53 -34.15 -17.93 43.82
CA ILE A 53 -33.96 -17.06 42.65
C ILE A 53 -32.95 -15.91 42.87
N LYS A 54 -32.47 -15.70 44.11
CA LYS A 54 -31.64 -14.51 44.46
C LYS A 54 -30.30 -14.47 43.71
N ASN A 55 -29.77 -15.63 43.36
CA ASN A 55 -28.49 -15.77 42.66
C ASN A 55 -28.67 -16.10 41.16
N MET A 56 -29.90 -16.06 40.64
CA MET A 56 -30.12 -16.18 39.20
C MET A 56 -29.70 -14.89 38.51
N ALA A 57 -29.06 -15.02 37.34
CA ALA A 57 -28.62 -13.87 36.57
C ALA A 57 -29.80 -12.93 36.28
N ALA A 58 -29.61 -11.65 36.58
CA ALA A 58 -30.55 -10.59 36.28
C ALA A 58 -30.28 -10.02 34.88
N LYS A 59 -31.27 -9.34 34.31
CA LYS A 59 -31.10 -8.64 33.03
C LYS A 59 -29.93 -7.64 33.05
N SER A 60 -29.64 -7.04 34.21
CA SER A 60 -28.50 -6.14 34.41
C SER A 60 -27.15 -6.81 34.16
N ASP A 61 -27.05 -8.11 34.38
CA ASP A 61 -25.79 -8.87 34.21
C ASP A 61 -25.40 -8.99 32.73
N LEU A 62 -26.35 -8.74 31.82
CA LEU A 62 -26.15 -8.73 30.37
C LEU A 62 -25.74 -7.36 29.81
N ASN A 63 -25.82 -6.28 30.61
CA ASN A 63 -25.62 -4.91 30.11
C ASN A 63 -24.21 -4.65 29.54
N ASN A 64 -23.21 -5.43 29.95
CA ASN A 64 -21.83 -5.31 29.49
C ASN A 64 -21.45 -6.35 28.42
N MET A 65 -22.40 -7.18 27.98
CA MET A 65 -22.15 -8.15 26.92
C MET A 65 -22.24 -7.48 25.55
N ALA A 66 -21.38 -7.89 24.62
CA ALA A 66 -21.44 -7.45 23.23
C ALA A 66 -22.83 -7.75 22.65
N THR A 67 -23.40 -6.75 21.98
CA THR A 67 -24.69 -6.85 21.32
C THR A 67 -24.53 -7.41 19.91
N LYS A 68 -25.66 -7.76 19.29
CA LYS A 68 -25.68 -8.14 17.87
C LYS A 68 -25.17 -7.02 16.96
N ASP A 69 -25.38 -5.76 17.33
CA ASP A 69 -24.95 -4.63 16.52
C ASP A 69 -23.44 -4.37 16.64
N ASP A 70 -22.85 -4.62 17.82
CA ASP A 70 -21.39 -4.61 17.97
C ASP A 70 -20.72 -5.63 17.04
N ILE A 71 -21.29 -6.83 16.94
CA ILE A 71 -20.81 -7.89 16.05
C ILE A 71 -20.95 -7.49 14.58
N LYS A 72 -22.07 -6.88 14.18
CA LYS A 72 -22.25 -6.37 12.80
C LYS A 72 -21.23 -5.28 12.46
N ASN A 73 -20.97 -4.36 13.38
CA ASN A 73 -19.98 -3.31 13.19
C ASN A 73 -18.58 -3.88 13.03
N LEU A 74 -18.20 -4.87 13.85
CA LEU A 74 -16.94 -5.60 13.70
C LEU A 74 -16.86 -6.31 12.34
N ALA A 75 -17.92 -7.00 11.90
CA ALA A 75 -17.94 -7.67 10.61
C ALA A 75 -17.79 -6.68 9.43
N ALA A 76 -18.44 -5.51 9.49
CA ALA A 76 -18.29 -4.47 8.50
C ALA A 76 -16.86 -3.90 8.46
N ASN A 77 -16.25 -3.69 9.63
CA ASN A 77 -14.86 -3.24 9.73
C ASN A 77 -13.89 -4.28 9.15
N ILE A 78 -14.10 -5.57 9.44
CA ILE A 78 -13.31 -6.67 8.88
C ILE A 78 -13.42 -6.67 7.35
N LYS A 79 -14.63 -6.58 6.81
CA LYS A 79 -14.83 -6.52 5.35
C LYS A 79 -14.11 -5.32 4.71
N SER A 80 -14.18 -4.14 5.34
CA SER A 80 -13.46 -2.96 4.85
C SER A 80 -11.94 -3.15 4.89
N LEU A 81 -11.42 -3.82 5.92
CA LEU A 81 -10.00 -4.16 6.03
C LEU A 81 -9.57 -5.18 4.96
N GLU A 82 -10.39 -6.19 4.69
CA GLU A 82 -10.17 -7.16 3.61
C GLU A 82 -10.10 -6.47 2.25
N GLU A 83 -11.05 -5.58 1.95
CA GLU A 83 -11.06 -4.79 0.71
C GLU A 83 -9.80 -3.93 0.57
N LYS A 84 -9.41 -3.19 1.62
CA LYS A 84 -8.17 -2.39 1.63
C LYS A 84 -6.92 -3.26 1.45
N THR A 85 -6.91 -4.44 2.05
CA THR A 85 -5.80 -5.40 1.92
C THR A 85 -5.67 -5.88 0.48
N ASN A 86 -6.77 -6.25 -0.16
CA ASN A 86 -6.77 -6.69 -1.57
C ASN A 86 -6.31 -5.56 -2.50
N GLN A 87 -6.83 -4.33 -2.32
CA GLN A 87 -6.39 -3.17 -3.08
C GLN A 87 -4.89 -2.90 -2.94
N ASN A 88 -4.33 -3.08 -1.74
CA ASN A 88 -2.91 -2.92 -1.51
C ASN A 88 -2.11 -4.03 -2.20
N THR A 89 -2.58 -5.28 -2.18
CA THR A 89 -1.97 -6.40 -2.91
C THR A 89 -1.90 -6.09 -4.41
N ASP A 90 -2.97 -5.57 -5.01
CA ASP A 90 -3.00 -5.21 -6.44
C ASP A 90 -2.02 -4.08 -6.77
N LYS A 91 -1.99 -3.02 -5.94
CA LYS A 91 -1.02 -1.92 -6.09
C LYS A 91 0.42 -2.41 -5.98
N ILE A 92 0.70 -3.32 -5.05
CA ILE A 92 2.01 -3.93 -4.88
C ILE A 92 2.39 -4.73 -6.14
N ALA A 93 1.48 -5.53 -6.69
CA ALA A 93 1.72 -6.28 -7.92
C ALA A 93 2.02 -5.36 -9.11
N LEU A 94 1.28 -4.26 -9.26
CA LEU A 94 1.54 -3.25 -10.29
C LEU A 94 2.90 -2.57 -10.12
N ASN A 95 3.24 -2.20 -8.88
CA ASN A 95 4.54 -1.60 -8.58
C ASN A 95 5.70 -2.57 -8.90
N PHE A 96 5.57 -3.85 -8.57
CA PHE A 96 6.55 -4.86 -8.94
C PHE A 96 6.71 -4.98 -10.45
N LYS A 97 5.60 -4.99 -11.20
CA LYS A 97 5.66 -5.01 -12.67
C LYS A 97 6.41 -3.80 -13.22
N GLN A 98 6.15 -2.60 -12.69
CA GLN A 98 6.85 -1.38 -13.11
C GLN A 98 8.35 -1.43 -12.76
N ILE A 99 8.71 -1.93 -11.58
CA ILE A 99 10.12 -2.10 -11.16
C ILE A 99 10.86 -3.03 -12.12
N VAL A 100 10.25 -4.16 -12.50
CA VAL A 100 10.84 -5.10 -13.47
C VAL A 100 11.06 -4.41 -14.81
N THR A 101 10.06 -3.72 -15.37
CA THR A 101 10.21 -2.99 -16.63
C THR A 101 11.30 -1.91 -16.55
N ASN A 102 11.36 -1.14 -15.48
CA ASN A 102 12.40 -0.13 -15.28
C ASN A 102 13.80 -0.76 -15.19
N THR A 103 13.89 -1.94 -14.56
CA THR A 103 15.14 -2.68 -14.44
C THR A 103 15.62 -3.17 -15.80
N GLU A 104 14.73 -3.72 -16.63
CA GLU A 104 15.02 -4.13 -18.00
C GLU A 104 15.51 -2.95 -18.86
N GLN A 105 14.83 -1.80 -18.77
CA GLN A 105 15.25 -0.57 -19.45
C GLN A 105 16.64 -0.09 -19.00
N SER A 106 16.94 -0.18 -17.70
CA SER A 106 18.26 0.18 -17.17
C SER A 106 19.38 -0.71 -17.71
N PHE A 107 19.11 -1.98 -18.02
CA PHE A 107 20.10 -2.85 -18.65
C PHE A 107 20.39 -2.43 -20.09
N SER A 108 19.35 -2.13 -20.88
CA SER A 108 19.52 -1.61 -22.25
C SER A 108 20.37 -0.33 -22.27
N LEU A 109 20.04 0.64 -21.41
CA LEU A 109 20.78 1.90 -21.31
C LEU A 109 22.26 1.69 -20.95
N LYS A 110 22.56 0.68 -20.14
CA LYS A 110 23.95 0.36 -19.76
C LYS A 110 24.75 -0.14 -20.96
N ASP A 111 24.13 -0.89 -21.86
CA ASP A 111 24.80 -1.38 -23.07
C ASP A 111 25.00 -0.24 -24.08
N ASP A 112 23.98 0.59 -24.32
CA ASP A 112 24.10 1.80 -25.16
C ASP A 112 25.23 2.72 -24.66
N MET A 113 25.37 2.87 -23.35
CA MET A 113 26.42 3.70 -22.75
C MET A 113 27.83 3.12 -22.95
N LYS A 114 27.99 1.79 -23.03
CA LYS A 114 29.28 1.18 -23.39
C LYS A 114 29.64 1.51 -24.84
N GLU A 115 28.68 1.41 -25.75
CA GLU A 115 28.90 1.73 -27.16
C GLU A 115 29.27 3.20 -27.37
N LEU A 116 28.58 4.11 -26.67
CA LEU A 116 28.92 5.54 -26.68
C LEU A 116 30.33 5.81 -26.16
N LYS A 117 30.79 5.11 -25.12
CA LYS A 117 32.15 5.26 -24.62
C LYS A 117 33.20 4.81 -25.64
N VAL A 118 32.92 3.73 -26.36
CA VAL A 118 33.80 3.24 -27.43
C VAL A 118 33.82 4.21 -28.61
N SER A 119 32.66 4.73 -29.02
CA SER A 119 32.58 5.70 -30.12
C SER A 119 33.27 7.03 -29.77
N GLY A 120 33.12 7.50 -28.53
CA GLY A 120 33.84 8.66 -28.00
C GLY A 120 35.35 8.50 -28.09
N LYS A 121 35.90 7.37 -27.61
CA LYS A 121 37.34 7.08 -27.72
C LYS A 121 37.83 7.06 -29.18
N ARG A 122 37.04 6.47 -30.09
CA ARG A 122 37.38 6.46 -31.52
C ARG A 122 37.39 7.85 -32.14
N LEU A 123 36.56 8.77 -31.65
CA LEU A 123 36.56 10.17 -32.10
C LEU A 123 37.79 10.92 -31.58
N GLU A 124 38.17 10.69 -30.33
CA GLU A 124 39.39 11.23 -29.73
C GLU A 124 40.63 10.78 -30.52
N ASP A 125 40.77 9.47 -30.76
CA ASP A 125 41.86 8.90 -31.57
C ASP A 125 41.92 9.48 -33.00
N LYS A 126 40.76 9.81 -33.59
CA LYS A 126 40.68 10.44 -34.93
C LYS A 126 41.08 11.92 -34.87
N SER A 127 40.70 12.62 -33.81
CA SER A 127 41.05 14.01 -33.57
C SER A 127 42.57 14.15 -33.45
N ASP A 128 43.21 13.31 -32.64
CA ASP A 128 44.66 13.31 -32.45
C ASP A 128 45.40 13.09 -33.77
N LYS A 129 44.99 12.07 -34.54
CA LYS A 129 45.54 11.81 -35.87
C LYS A 129 45.37 12.98 -36.83
N ASN A 130 44.26 13.70 -36.73
CA ASN A 130 44.04 14.88 -37.57
C ASN A 130 44.93 16.04 -37.12
N THR A 131 45.12 16.25 -35.81
CA THR A 131 46.08 17.22 -35.27
C THR A 131 47.49 16.95 -35.78
N ASP A 132 47.94 15.69 -35.74
CA ASP A 132 49.26 15.29 -36.26
C ASP A 132 49.40 15.57 -37.77
N LYS A 133 48.36 15.26 -38.56
CA LYS A 133 48.33 15.56 -40.00
C LYS A 133 48.37 17.06 -40.27
N ILE A 134 47.69 17.86 -39.47
CA ILE A 134 47.68 19.32 -39.59
C ILE A 134 49.09 19.86 -39.30
N ASP A 135 49.76 19.39 -38.24
CA ASP A 135 51.15 19.77 -37.93
C ASP A 135 52.12 19.41 -39.07
N LEU A 136 51.99 18.20 -39.62
CA LEU A 136 52.77 17.77 -40.79
C LEU A 136 52.52 18.67 -42.02
N ASN A 137 51.26 19.00 -42.30
CA ASN A 137 50.90 19.89 -43.40
C ASN A 137 51.46 21.30 -43.19
N TYR A 138 51.41 21.84 -41.97
CA TYR A 138 52.02 23.13 -41.65
C TYR A 138 53.53 23.13 -41.88
N LYS A 139 54.25 22.10 -41.40
CA LYS A 139 55.69 21.95 -41.65
C LYS A 139 56.00 21.89 -43.15
N GLN A 140 55.20 21.18 -43.93
CA GLN A 140 55.36 21.11 -45.38
C GLN A 140 55.11 22.45 -46.07
N ILE A 141 54.10 23.22 -45.64
CA ILE A 141 53.83 24.56 -46.17
C ILE A 141 55.01 25.49 -45.92
N VAL A 142 55.59 25.45 -44.72
CA VAL A 142 56.79 26.24 -44.38
C VAL A 142 57.94 25.87 -45.31
N ALA A 143 58.25 24.57 -45.45
CA ALA A 143 59.30 24.10 -46.34
C ALA A 143 59.07 24.51 -47.81
N ASN A 144 57.84 24.39 -48.31
CA ASN A 144 57.48 24.83 -49.66
C ASN A 144 57.65 26.34 -49.85
N SER A 145 57.35 27.14 -48.82
CA SER A 145 57.52 28.60 -48.88
C SER A 145 58.99 29.01 -48.92
N GLU A 146 59.87 28.31 -48.18
CA GLU A 146 61.32 28.50 -48.25
C GLU A 146 61.87 28.15 -49.64
N GLN A 147 61.43 27.03 -50.21
CA GLN A 147 61.81 26.63 -51.57
C GLN A 147 61.37 27.66 -52.62
N LEU A 148 60.14 28.17 -52.51
CA LEU A 148 59.63 29.21 -53.41
C LEU A 148 60.48 30.48 -53.34
N ASN A 149 60.82 30.94 -52.13
CA ASN A 149 61.70 32.09 -51.94
C ASN A 149 63.08 31.90 -52.58
N ALA A 150 63.67 30.69 -52.47
CA ALA A 150 64.94 30.38 -53.11
C ALA A 150 64.85 30.43 -54.65
N LEU A 151 63.76 29.91 -55.23
CA LEU A 151 63.45 30.00 -56.65
C LEU A 151 63.28 31.45 -57.11
N THR A 152 62.53 32.27 -56.37
CA THR A 152 62.35 33.71 -56.66
C THR A 152 63.69 34.45 -56.66
N ASN A 153 64.57 34.17 -55.69
CA ASN A 153 65.92 34.74 -55.63
C ASN A 153 66.81 34.28 -56.79
N SER A 154 66.64 33.04 -57.26
CA SER A 154 67.35 32.56 -58.44
C SER A 154 66.84 33.22 -59.73
N SER A 155 65.52 33.38 -59.86
CA SER A 155 64.89 34.02 -61.02
C SER A 155 65.31 35.48 -61.16
N THR A 156 65.28 36.24 -60.07
CA THR A 156 65.74 37.65 -60.06
C THR A 156 67.20 37.78 -60.47
N LYS A 157 68.09 36.91 -59.97
CA LYS A 157 69.49 36.87 -60.45
C LYS A 157 69.61 36.56 -61.94
N GLN A 158 68.79 35.66 -62.47
CA GLN A 158 68.78 35.35 -63.90
C GLN A 158 68.30 36.54 -64.74
N GLU A 159 67.29 37.28 -64.28
CA GLU A 159 66.82 38.51 -64.92
C GLU A 159 67.92 39.59 -64.96
N ASP A 160 68.64 39.80 -63.85
CA ASP A 160 69.77 40.74 -63.80
C ASP A 160 70.89 40.37 -64.78
N ILE A 161 71.22 39.08 -64.89
CA ILE A 161 72.22 38.57 -65.85
C ILE A 161 71.74 38.81 -67.28
N LEU A 162 70.48 38.51 -67.59
CA LEU A 162 69.90 38.74 -68.92
C LEU A 162 69.91 40.22 -69.29
N ALA A 163 69.54 41.11 -68.37
CA ALA A 163 69.59 42.55 -68.57
C ALA A 163 71.03 43.02 -68.86
N THR A 164 72.00 42.51 -68.11
CA THR A 164 73.43 42.81 -68.32
C THR A 164 73.92 42.34 -69.68
N LEU A 165 73.54 41.13 -70.10
CA LEU A 165 73.88 40.58 -71.41
C LEU A 165 73.25 41.39 -72.54
N ALA A 166 71.98 41.75 -72.41
CA ALA A 166 71.28 42.59 -73.39
C ALA A 166 71.96 43.96 -73.56
N LEU A 167 72.34 44.62 -72.46
CA LEU A 167 73.10 45.88 -72.50
C LEU A 167 74.43 45.72 -73.23
N ARG A 168 75.20 44.67 -72.92
CA ARG A 168 76.46 44.37 -73.62
C ARG A 168 76.27 44.10 -75.11
N SER A 169 75.21 43.38 -75.49
CA SER A 169 74.88 43.13 -76.90
C SER A 169 74.58 44.44 -77.63
N ILE A 170 73.80 45.34 -77.03
CA ILE A 170 73.53 46.68 -77.58
C ILE A 170 74.82 47.49 -77.72
N GLU A 171 75.69 47.49 -76.71
CA GLU A 171 76.99 48.19 -76.78
C GLU A 171 77.89 47.63 -77.89
N GLN A 172 77.97 46.30 -78.04
CA GLN A 172 78.76 45.68 -79.11
C GLN A 172 78.21 46.04 -80.49
N GLU A 173 76.89 46.00 -80.66
CA GLU A 173 76.24 46.38 -81.93
C GLU A 173 76.45 47.86 -82.28
N GLY A 174 76.40 48.74 -81.26
CA GLY A 174 76.74 50.16 -81.41
C GLY A 174 78.20 50.39 -81.82
N LYS A 175 79.14 49.67 -81.19
CA LYS A 175 80.57 49.73 -81.56
C LYS A 175 80.82 49.28 -83.00
N LEU A 176 80.17 48.19 -83.42
CA LEU A 176 80.25 47.70 -84.81
C LEU A 176 79.72 48.76 -85.80
N ARG A 177 78.55 49.35 -85.53
CA ARG A 177 77.99 50.43 -86.36
C ARG A 177 78.86 51.69 -86.43
N SER A 178 79.59 52.02 -85.37
CA SER A 178 80.50 53.17 -85.36
C SER A 178 81.84 52.92 -86.06
N ALA A 179 82.19 51.65 -86.31
CA ALA A 179 83.42 51.27 -87.03
C ALA A 179 83.23 51.22 -88.56
N ASP A 180 81.97 51.19 -89.02
CA ASP A 180 81.58 51.16 -90.44
C ASP A 180 81.21 52.57 -91.00
N LEU A 181 81.50 53.65 -90.26
CA LEU A 181 81.35 55.08 -90.63
C LEU A 181 82.71 55.78 -90.62
#